data_AF-A0A7C6U111-F1
#
_entry.id   AF-A0A7C6U111-F1
#
_cell.length_a   1.000
_cell.length_b   1.000
_cell.length_c   1.000
_cell.angle_alpha   90.00
_cell.angle_beta   90.00
_cell.angle_gamma   90.00
#
_symmetry.space_group_name_H-M   'P 1'
#
loop_
_entity.id
_entity.type
_entity.pdbx_description
1 polymer ?
#
loop_
_entity_poly.entity_id
_entity_poly.type
_entity_poly.pdbx_seq_one_letter_code
_entity_poly.pdbx_strand_id
1 'polypeptide(L)' 'MEKGIAAAIIELIKNTSGGSWKKILFVGGVMANKFIKDTVAAALKEHELAFAGLKHSGDNALGIAEFARRAWLGSRDC' A
#
# COMPACT_ATOMS: atom_id res chain seq x y z
N MET A 1 6.48 -14.41 -14.05
CA MET A 1 5.13 -13.83 -13.87
C MET A 1 5.20 -12.57 -13.00
N GLU A 2 5.96 -12.65 -11.92
CA GLU A 2 6.28 -11.64 -10.91
C GLU A 2 6.84 -10.33 -11.49
N LYS A 3 7.70 -10.40 -12.52
CA LYS A 3 8.21 -9.20 -13.23
C LYS A 3 7.08 -8.36 -13.84
N GLY A 4 6.08 -8.99 -14.45
CA GLY A 4 4.95 -8.30 -15.05
C GLY A 4 4.05 -7.66 -13.99
N ILE A 5 3.84 -8.35 -12.87
CA ILE A 5 3.09 -7.81 -11.72
C ILE A 5 3.78 -6.58 -11.14
N ALA A 6 5.09 -6.66 -10.89
CA ALA A 6 5.85 -5.52 -10.38
C ALA A 6 5.80 -4.32 -11.36
N ALA A 7 5.97 -4.57 -12.66
CA ALA A 7 5.89 -3.51 -13.68
C ALA A 7 4.52 -2.83 -13.71
N ALA A 8 3.44 -3.61 -13.68
CA ALA A 8 2.07 -3.08 -13.67
C ALA A 8 1.79 -2.23 -12.41
N ILE A 9 2.27 -2.65 -11.23
CA ILE A 9 2.15 -1.87 -9.99
C ILE A 9 2.88 -0.53 -10.12
N ILE A 10 4.12 -0.56 -10.62
CA ILE A 10 4.94 0.66 -10.80
C ILE A 10 4.25 1.63 -11.78
N GLU A 11 3.76 1.11 -12.91
CA GLU A 11 3.06 1.89 -13.92
C GLU A 11 1.78 2.52 -13.35
N LEU A 12 0.98 1.73 -12.62
CA LEU A 12 -0.23 2.22 -11.97
C LEU A 12 0.07 3.40 -11.05
N ILE A 13 1.09 3.28 -10.18
CA ILE A 13 1.45 4.33 -9.22
C ILE A 13 1.97 5.58 -9.93
N LYS A 14 2.80 5.42 -10.95
CA LYS A 14 3.31 6.56 -11.74
C LYS A 14 2.16 7.30 -12.45
N ASN A 15 1.18 6.57 -12.98
CA ASN A 15 0.07 7.15 -13.72
C ASN A 15 -1.04 7.74 -12.82
N THR A 16 -1.31 7.15 -11.65
CA THR A 16 -2.29 7.68 -10.69
C THR A 16 -1.79 8.88 -9.91
N SER A 17 -0.47 9.05 -9.79
CA SER A 17 0.07 10.03 -8.85
C SER A 17 0.11 11.47 -9.35
N GLY A 18 0.31 11.71 -10.65
CA GLY A 18 0.81 13.02 -11.11
C GLY A 18 2.02 13.53 -10.28
N GLY A 19 2.72 12.65 -9.56
CA GLY A 19 3.79 12.95 -8.60
C GLY A 19 3.41 13.30 -7.15
N SER A 20 2.13 13.31 -6.75
CA SER A 20 1.71 13.91 -5.47
C SER A 20 1.75 13.01 -4.23
N TRP A 21 1.78 11.69 -4.39
CA TRP A 21 1.66 10.75 -3.27
C TRP A 21 3.01 10.59 -2.56
N LYS A 22 3.19 11.18 -1.38
CA LYS A 22 4.46 11.07 -0.65
C LYS A 22 4.62 9.75 0.12
N LYS A 23 3.51 9.14 0.53
CA LYS A 23 3.49 7.94 1.37
C LYS A 23 2.57 6.89 0.76
N ILE A 24 3.06 5.66 0.63
CA ILE A 24 2.32 4.56 0.01
C ILE A 24 2.38 3.35 0.93
N LEU A 25 1.21 2.83 1.30
CA LEU A 25 1.08 1.59 2.06
C LEU A 25 0.64 0.45 1.13
N PHE A 26 1.47 -0.57 1.04
CA PHE A 26 1.17 -1.80 0.32
C PHE A 26 0.60 -2.86 1.27
N VAL A 27 -0.60 -3.33 0.93
CA VAL A 27 -1.32 -4.43 1.61
C VAL A 27 -1.59 -5.57 0.63
N GLY A 28 -1.90 -6.77 1.12
CA GLY A 28 -2.18 -7.93 0.27
C GLY A 28 -1.04 -8.96 0.21
N GLY A 29 -1.41 -10.22 -0.05
CA GLY A 29 -0.46 -11.34 -0.14
C GLY A 29 0.55 -11.22 -1.27
N VAL A 30 0.22 -10.52 -2.37
CA VAL A 30 1.14 -10.26 -3.49
C VAL A 30 2.40 -9.53 -3.01
N MET A 31 2.25 -8.61 -2.05
CA MET A 31 3.34 -7.80 -1.51
C MET A 31 4.16 -8.53 -0.43
N ALA A 32 3.82 -9.79 -0.13
CA ALA A 32 4.70 -10.70 0.63
C ALA A 32 5.82 -11.28 -0.22
N ASN A 33 5.70 -11.24 -1.55
CA ASN A 33 6.75 -11.71 -2.45
C ASN A 33 7.95 -10.73 -2.41
N LYS A 34 9.11 -11.24 -1.97
CA LYS A 34 10.34 -10.44 -1.84
C LYS A 34 10.79 -9.81 -3.16
N PHE A 35 10.73 -10.56 -4.26
CA PHE A 35 11.14 -10.04 -5.57
C PHE A 35 10.29 -8.85 -6.02
N ILE A 36 8.96 -8.96 -5.87
CA ILE A 36 8.04 -7.87 -6.20
C ILE A 36 8.31 -6.66 -5.30
N LYS A 37 8.45 -6.89 -3.99
CA LYS A 37 8.73 -5.84 -3.01
C LYS A 37 10.02 -5.08 -3.33
N ASP A 38 11.11 -5.78 -3.56
CA ASP A 38 12.42 -5.17 -3.84
C ASP A 38 12.39 -4.41 -5.18
N THR A 39 11.72 -4.96 -6.19
CA THR A 39 11.58 -4.30 -7.51
C THR A 39 10.76 -3.01 -7.41
N VAL A 40 9.62 -3.06 -6.73
CA VAL A 40 8.75 -1.88 -6.52
C VAL A 40 9.47 -0.83 -5.67
N ALA A 41 10.16 -1.23 -4.60
CA ALA A 41 10.88 -0.33 -3.73
C ALA A 41 12.05 0.39 -4.45
N ALA A 42 12.78 -0.33 -5.30
CA ALA A 42 13.85 0.27 -6.09
C ALA A 42 13.32 1.29 -7.12
N ALA A 43 12.15 1.01 -7.71
CA ALA A 43 11.57 1.84 -8.76
C ALA A 43 10.83 3.09 -8.26
N LEU A 44 10.44 3.11 -6.98
CA LEU A 44 9.63 4.16 -6.34
C LEU A 44 10.35 4.76 -5.13
N LYS A 45 11.68 4.87 -5.19
CA LYS A 45 12.55 5.32 -4.09
C LYS A 45 12.29 6.76 -3.62
N GLU A 46 11.65 7.55 -4.46
CA GLU A 46 11.20 8.91 -4.19
C GLU A 46 9.96 8.97 -3.26
N HIS A 47 9.32 7.83 -3.03
CA HIS A 47 8.17 7.69 -2.14
C HIS A 47 8.57 7.04 -0.81
N GLU A 48 7.88 7.42 0.26
CA GLU A 48 7.97 6.71 1.54
C GLU A 48 7.07 5.47 1.48
N LEU A 49 7.68 4.29 1.35
CA LEU A 49 6.96 3.03 1.17
C LEU A 49 6.86 2.25 2.48
N ALA A 50 5.64 1.84 2.81
CA ALA A 50 5.36 0.91 3.90
C ALA A 50 4.76 -0.39 3.33
N PHE A 51 5.13 -1.52 3.93
CA PHE A 51 4.59 -2.83 3.55
C PHE A 51 3.97 -3.48 4.78
N ALA A 52 2.68 -3.81 4.72
CA ALA A 52 2.03 -4.53 5.79
C ALA A 52 2.66 -5.92 5.96
N GLY A 53 2.88 -6.32 7.22
CA GLY A 53 3.32 -7.66 7.57
C GLY A 53 2.22 -8.68 7.23
N LEU A 54 2.62 -9.92 6.94
CA LEU A 54 1.71 -11.02 6.52
C LEU A 54 0.44 -11.15 7.37
N LYS A 55 0.58 -11.00 8.70
CA LYS A 55 -0.54 -11.06 9.67
C LYS A 55 -1.64 -10.02 9.41
N HIS A 56 -1.31 -8.90 8.78
CA HIS A 56 -2.21 -7.78 8.52
C HIS A 56 -2.54 -7.60 7.03
N SER A 57 -1.90 -8.38 6.15
CA SER A 57 -2.02 -8.27 4.69
C SER A 57 -3.08 -9.17 4.07
N GLY A 58 -3.63 -10.14 4.81
CA GLY A 58 -4.77 -10.96 4.37
C GLY A 58 -6.11 -10.35 4.79
N ASP A 59 -7.21 -10.98 4.38
CA ASP A 59 -8.57 -10.56 4.76
C ASP A 59 -8.72 -10.57 6.28
N ASN A 60 -8.92 -9.39 6.88
CA ASN A 60 -9.09 -9.25 8.32
C ASN A 60 -9.93 -8.01 8.68
N ALA A 61 -10.38 -7.94 9.94
CA ALA A 61 -11.24 -6.88 10.42
C ALA A 61 -10.49 -5.60 10.89
N LEU A 62 -9.16 -5.56 10.85
CA LEU A 62 -8.40 -4.44 11.40
C LEU A 62 -8.58 -3.17 10.58
N GLY A 63 -8.56 -3.29 9.24
CA GLY A 63 -8.75 -2.17 8.33
C GLY A 63 -10.11 -1.50 8.53
N ILE A 64 -11.18 -2.31 8.60
CA ILE A 64 -12.54 -1.79 8.80
C ILE A 64 -12.74 -1.24 10.22
N ALA A 65 -12.17 -1.87 11.25
CA ALA A 65 -12.25 -1.39 12.63
C ALA A 65 -11.53 -0.04 12.81
N GLU A 66 -10.33 0.13 12.25
CA GLU A 66 -9.61 1.40 12.30
C GLU A 66 -10.33 2.50 11.50
N PHE A 67 -10.88 2.16 10.32
CA PHE A 67 -11.69 3.10 9.54
C PHE A 67 -12.91 3.57 10.33
N ALA A 68 -13.66 2.65 10.93
CA ALA A 68 -14.83 2.98 11.76
C ALA A 68 -14.45 3.82 12.99
N ARG A 69 -13.33 3.49 13.67
CA ARG A 69 -12.82 4.26 14.81
C ARG A 69 -12.49 5.70 14.42
N ARG A 70 -11.82 5.92 13.28
CA ARG A 70 -11.51 7.26 12.77
C ARG A 70 -12.76 8.05 12.44
N ALA A 71 -13.73 7.43 11.77
CA ALA A 71 -15.00 8.05 11.46
C ALA A 71 -15.74 8.48 12.74
N TRP A 72 -15.75 7.62 13.76
CA TRP A 72 -16.39 7.90 15.05
C TRP A 72 -15.69 8.99 15.88
N LEU A 73 -14.36 9.09 15.81
CA LEU A 73 -13.62 10.13 16.54
C LEU A 73 -13.65 11.46 15.80
N GLY A 74 -13.53 11.45 14.47
CA GLY A 74 -13.59 12.66 13.65
C GLY A 74 -14.99 13.30 13.62
N SER A 75 -16.05 12.54 13.91
CA SER A 75 -17.41 13.08 14.05
C SER A 75 -17.70 13.72 15.41
N ARG A 76 -16.74 13.72 16.35
CA ARG A 76 -16.88 14.33 17.68
C ARG A 76 -16.33 15.77 17.78
N ASP A 77 -15.67 16.26 16.73
CA ASP A 77 -15.10 17.62 16.67
C ASP A 77 -16.05 18.64 15.97
N CYS A 78 -17.36 18.37 15.97
CA CYS A 78 -18.40 19.27 15.43
C CYS A 78 -19.34 19.78 16.53
#